data_AF-A0A7V2LAG7-F1
#
_entry.id   AF-A0A7V2LAG7-F1
#
_cell.length_a   1.000
_cell.length_b   1.000
_cell.length_c   1.000
_cell.angle_alpha   90.00
_cell.angle_beta   90.00
_cell.angle_gamma   90.00
#
_symmetry.space_group_name_H-M   'P 1'
#
loop_
_entity.id
_entity.type
_entity.pdbx_description
1 polymer ?
#
loop_
_entity_poly.entity_id
_entity_poly.type
_entity_poly.pdbx_seq_one_letter_code
_entity_poly.pdbx_strand_id
1 'polypeptide(L)'
;MTEIHPDDLILVAVMTDPRDLEIARVLGWYRIPVASAPKTLRVDWIAFYLTSAFGDEKWSIRYLARVRGHELVRRRELLRDEPDHLRTDEPYFKIQLGPLVQLPMPIPSRRWRRLTFLYTTGGRLLGAHEIKDLRVSSSQTRDLLLRERGTKP
;
A
#
# COMPACT_ATOMS: atom_id res chain seq x y z
N MET A 1 -15.33 14.27 -0.11
CA MET A 1 -15.60 12.81 -0.19
C MET A 1 -14.52 12.20 -1.05
N THR A 2 -13.88 11.13 -0.61
CA THR A 2 -12.80 10.50 -1.36
C THR A 2 -13.40 9.57 -2.40
N GLU A 3 -13.42 9.99 -3.66
CA GLU A 3 -14.00 9.21 -4.76
C GLU A 3 -12.91 8.31 -5.37
N ILE A 4 -13.09 7.00 -5.22
CA ILE A 4 -12.24 5.97 -5.84
C ILE A 4 -12.91 5.61 -7.17
N HIS A 5 -12.20 5.76 -8.28
CA HIS A 5 -12.73 5.40 -9.59
C HIS A 5 -12.48 3.93 -9.92
N PRO A 6 -13.35 3.27 -10.72
CA PRO A 6 -13.17 1.87 -11.09
C PRO A 6 -11.82 1.53 -11.72
N ASP A 7 -11.26 2.47 -12.48
CA ASP A 7 -10.00 2.33 -13.21
C ASP A 7 -8.78 2.77 -12.41
N ASP A 8 -8.95 3.32 -11.20
CA ASP A 8 -7.82 3.72 -10.35
C ASP A 8 -6.92 2.52 -10.09
N LEU A 9 -5.60 2.69 -10.28
CA LEU A 9 -4.64 1.66 -9.94
C LEU A 9 -4.35 1.68 -8.44
N ILE A 10 -4.50 0.54 -7.80
CA ILE A 10 -4.33 0.40 -6.35
C ILE A 10 -3.23 -0.59 -6.04
N LEU A 11 -2.26 -0.16 -5.24
CA LEU A 11 -1.26 -1.03 -4.63
C LEU A 11 -1.73 -1.46 -3.24
N VAL A 12 -1.94 -2.75 -3.04
CA VAL A 12 -2.10 -3.32 -1.70
C VAL A 12 -0.71 -3.62 -1.14
N ALA A 13 -0.35 -2.95 -0.05
CA ALA A 13 0.88 -3.14 0.70
C ALA A 13 0.60 -3.79 2.06
N VAL A 14 1.57 -4.54 2.59
CA VAL A 14 1.46 -5.14 3.92
C VAL A 14 1.90 -4.16 4.98
N MET A 15 1.02 -3.90 5.95
CA MET A 15 1.30 -3.10 7.13
C MET A 15 1.59 -4.04 8.31
N THR A 16 2.84 -4.08 8.76
CA THR A 16 3.31 -5.00 9.80
C THR A 16 3.36 -4.40 11.20
N ASP A 17 3.44 -3.08 11.30
CA ASP A 17 3.67 -2.35 12.55
C ASP A 17 2.60 -1.25 12.71
N PRO A 18 1.84 -1.23 13.84
CA PRO A 18 0.91 -0.15 14.16
C PRO A 18 1.53 1.25 14.14
N ARG A 19 2.82 1.39 14.46
CA ARG A 19 3.55 2.66 14.40
C ARG A 19 3.62 3.20 12.97
N ASP A 20 3.82 2.33 11.99
CA ASP A 20 3.87 2.73 10.58
C ASP A 20 2.49 3.17 10.07
N LEU A 21 1.41 2.59 10.60
CA LEU A 21 0.05 3.05 10.31
C LEU A 21 -0.20 4.44 10.90
N GLU A 22 0.26 4.71 12.12
CA GLU A 22 0.13 6.02 12.75
C GLU A 22 0.97 7.08 12.02
N ILE A 23 2.19 6.73 11.57
CA ILE A 23 3.00 7.58 10.70
C ILE A 23 2.24 7.91 9.40
N ALA A 24 1.64 6.91 8.75
CA ALA A 24 0.85 7.12 7.54
C ALA A 24 -0.36 8.04 7.79
N ARG A 25 -1.00 7.92 8.96
CA ARG A 25 -2.16 8.71 9.36
C ARG A 25 -1.79 10.16 9.72
N VAL A 26 -0.74 10.36 10.51
CA VAL A 26 -0.38 11.66 11.12
C VAL A 26 0.60 12.42 10.26
N LEU A 27 1.63 11.75 9.76
CA LEU A 27 2.71 12.38 8.98
C LEU A 27 2.48 12.29 7.46
N GLY A 28 1.49 11.51 7.02
CA GLY A 28 1.09 11.46 5.61
C GLY A 28 2.12 10.79 4.71
N TRP A 29 2.83 9.76 5.19
CA TRP A 29 3.73 8.98 4.34
C TRP A 29 3.84 7.53 4.76
N TYR A 30 4.23 6.67 3.82
CA TYR A 30 4.53 5.25 4.05
C TYR A 30 5.86 4.86 3.41
N ARG A 31 6.55 3.86 3.96
CA ARG A 31 7.87 3.43 3.47
C ARG A 31 7.85 2.06 2.83
N ILE A 32 8.60 1.89 1.76
CA ILE A 32 8.85 0.60 1.12
C ILE A 32 10.36 0.42 0.95
N PRO A 33 10.98 -0.65 1.49
CA PRO A 33 12.38 -0.94 1.21
C PRO A 33 12.62 -1.12 -0.29
N VAL A 34 13.66 -0.51 -0.85
CA VAL A 34 13.96 -0.63 -2.29
C VAL A 34 14.19 -2.08 -2.69
N ALA A 35 14.83 -2.87 -1.81
CA ALA A 35 15.13 -4.28 -2.05
C ALA A 35 13.88 -5.16 -2.28
N SER A 36 12.72 -4.75 -1.75
CA SER A 36 11.46 -5.48 -1.91
C SER A 36 10.41 -4.69 -2.68
N ALA A 37 10.76 -3.52 -3.23
CA ALA A 37 9.81 -2.63 -3.87
C ALA A 37 9.09 -3.30 -5.06
N PRO A 38 7.80 -3.00 -5.25
CA PRO A 38 7.06 -3.53 -6.37
C PRO A 38 7.53 -2.87 -7.69
N LYS A 39 7.16 -3.46 -8.83
CA LYS A 39 7.64 -3.02 -10.16
C LYS A 39 7.40 -1.54 -10.49
N THR A 40 6.35 -0.92 -9.93
CA THR A 40 6.05 0.50 -10.07
C THR A 40 5.47 1.02 -8.76
N LEU A 41 5.72 2.28 -8.46
CA LEU A 41 5.06 3.02 -7.38
C LEU A 41 4.13 4.12 -7.93
N ARG A 42 4.05 4.26 -9.26
CA ARG A 42 3.05 5.10 -9.92
C ARG A 42 1.72 4.34 -9.87
N VAL A 43 0.95 4.63 -8.83
CA VAL A 43 -0.40 4.13 -8.55
C VAL A 43 -1.23 5.28 -8.01
N ASP A 44 -2.56 5.22 -8.12
CA ASP A 44 -3.45 6.26 -7.59
C ASP A 44 -3.63 6.15 -6.08
N TRP A 45 -3.69 4.91 -5.58
CA TRP A 45 -3.95 4.61 -4.17
C TRP A 45 -3.03 3.54 -3.63
N ILE A 46 -2.76 3.61 -2.33
CA ILE A 46 -2.22 2.50 -1.55
C ILE A 46 -3.28 2.04 -0.56
N ALA A 47 -3.49 0.73 -0.46
CA ALA A 47 -4.35 0.10 0.54
C ALA A 47 -3.51 -0.80 1.45
N PHE A 48 -3.87 -0.87 2.72
CA PHE A 48 -3.04 -1.54 3.74
C PHE A 48 -3.66 -2.85 4.22
N TYR A 49 -2.98 -3.95 3.93
CA TYR A 49 -3.26 -5.25 4.54
C TYR A 49 -2.61 -5.33 5.90
N LEU A 50 -3.43 -5.39 6.95
CA LEU A 50 -2.99 -5.40 8.34
C LEU A 50 -2.59 -6.82 8.77
N THR A 51 -1.41 -6.98 9.38
CA THR A 51 -0.97 -8.29 9.90
C THR A 51 -1.53 -8.60 11.28
N SER A 52 -1.07 -9.70 11.89
CA SER A 52 -1.45 -10.11 13.25
C SER A 52 -1.18 -9.07 14.34
N ALA A 53 -0.31 -8.09 14.09
CA ALA A 53 -0.03 -7.00 15.03
C ALA A 53 -1.23 -6.07 15.30
N PHE A 54 -2.27 -6.13 14.46
CA PHE A 54 -3.44 -5.25 14.50
C PHE A 54 -4.65 -5.80 15.25
N GLY A 55 -4.49 -6.81 16.11
CA GLY A 55 -5.56 -7.28 16.99
C GLY A 55 -6.85 -7.67 16.23
N ASP A 56 -7.96 -7.03 16.55
CA ASP A 56 -9.28 -7.28 15.91
C ASP A 56 -9.33 -6.85 14.44
N GLU A 57 -8.43 -5.96 14.03
CA GLU A 57 -8.32 -5.47 12.67
C GLU A 57 -7.40 -6.34 11.79
N LYS A 58 -6.70 -7.31 12.38
CA LYS A 58 -5.74 -8.16 11.67
C LYS A 58 -6.34 -8.89 10.47
N TRP A 59 -5.44 -9.25 9.57
CA TRP A 59 -5.73 -10.06 8.38
C TRP A 59 -6.82 -9.47 7.52
N SER A 60 -6.81 -8.14 7.35
CA SER A 60 -7.79 -7.47 6.52
C SER A 60 -7.22 -6.20 5.91
N ILE A 61 -7.86 -5.72 4.84
CA ILE A 61 -7.63 -4.39 4.29
C ILE A 61 -8.73 -3.48 4.81
N ARG A 62 -8.32 -2.39 5.45
CA ARG A 62 -9.24 -1.44 6.10
C ARG A 62 -8.98 0.01 5.74
N TYR A 63 -7.73 0.34 5.54
CA TYR A 63 -7.31 1.71 5.29
C TYR A 63 -6.70 1.85 3.91
N LEU A 64 -6.97 2.97 3.27
CA LEU A 64 -6.32 3.38 2.04
C LEU A 64 -5.97 4.87 2.07
N ALA A 65 -5.00 5.27 1.27
CA ALA A 65 -4.65 6.67 1.09
C ALA A 65 -4.28 6.95 -0.37
N ARG A 66 -4.57 8.18 -0.82
CA ARG A 66 -4.20 8.61 -2.18
C ARG A 66 -2.70 8.79 -2.24
N VAL A 67 -2.05 8.24 -3.25
CA VAL A 67 -0.62 8.48 -3.47
C VAL A 67 -0.46 9.86 -4.09
N ARG A 68 0.44 10.67 -3.51
CA ARG A 68 0.76 12.03 -3.96
C ARG A 68 2.13 12.11 -4.63
N GLY A 69 2.97 11.11 -4.41
CA GLY A 69 4.30 11.01 -4.98
C GLY A 69 5.10 9.93 -4.26
N HIS A 70 6.36 9.79 -4.68
CA HIS A 70 7.35 9.04 -3.92
C HIS A 70 8.74 9.65 -4.11
N GLU A 71 9.58 9.57 -3.09
CA GLU A 71 10.99 9.98 -3.13
C GLU A 71 11.88 8.85 -2.60
N LEU A 72 13.15 8.85 -3.03
CA LEU A 72 14.16 7.93 -2.54
C LEU A 72 14.87 8.57 -1.35
N VAL A 73 14.88 7.89 -0.20
CA VAL A 73 15.49 8.35 1.05
C VAL A 73 16.25 7.21 1.71
N ARG A 74 17.11 7.53 2.68
CA ARG A 74 17.73 6.52 3.54
C ARG A 74 16.90 6.28 4.80
N ARG A 75 17.04 5.08 5.38
CA ARG A 75 16.33 4.70 6.61
C ARG A 75 16.52 5.73 7.75
N ARG A 76 17.74 6.23 7.95
CA ARG A 76 18.07 7.25 8.96
C ARG A 76 17.29 8.56 8.84
N GLU A 77 16.87 8.92 7.63
CA GLU A 77 16.12 10.15 7.38
C GLU A 77 14.64 9.98 7.76
N LEU A 78 14.14 8.74 7.72
CA LEU A 78 12.77 8.37 8.06
C LEU A 78 12.54 8.12 9.56
N LEU A 79 13.55 7.57 10.23
CA LEU A 79 13.44 7.04 11.60
C LEU A 79 14.56 7.61 12.48
N ARG A 80 14.51 8.92 12.74
CA ARG A 80 15.59 9.63 13.45
C ARG A 80 15.78 9.19 14.91
N ASP A 81 14.74 8.63 15.53
CA ASP A 81 14.72 8.24 16.93
C ASP A 81 15.01 6.74 17.15
N GLU A 82 15.26 5.95 16.09
CA GLU A 82 15.70 4.56 16.24
C GLU A 82 17.22 4.50 16.46
N PRO A 83 17.71 3.71 17.42
CA PRO A 83 19.15 3.57 17.66
C PRO A 83 19.86 3.06 16.42
N ASP A 84 21.12 3.44 16.27
CA ASP A 84 21.95 3.12 15.11
C ASP A 84 22.01 1.59 14.92
N HIS A 85 21.23 1.09 13.95
CA HIS A 85 21.17 -0.32 13.60
C HIS A 85 22.04 -0.56 12.37
N LEU A 86 22.52 -1.79 12.17
CA LEU A 86 23.35 -2.19 11.00
C LEU A 86 22.73 -1.91 9.61
N ARG A 87 21.51 -1.35 9.56
CA ARG A 87 20.71 -1.04 8.36
C ARG A 87 20.41 0.46 8.20
N THR A 88 21.08 1.35 8.94
CA THR A 88 20.83 2.80 8.97
C THR A 88 20.86 3.47 7.57
N ASP A 89 21.65 2.92 6.63
CA ASP A 89 21.81 3.46 5.27
C ASP A 89 21.05 2.69 4.17
N GLU A 90 20.21 1.70 4.51
CA GLU A 90 19.41 1.01 3.49
C GLU A 90 18.47 2.01 2.78
N PRO A 91 18.35 1.94 1.44
CA PRO A 91 17.49 2.83 0.68
C PRO A 91 16.01 2.41 0.77
N TYR A 92 15.14 3.40 0.94
CA TYR A 92 13.69 3.27 1.02
C TYR A 92 13.01 4.24 0.05
N PHE A 93 11.89 3.80 -0.51
CA PHE A 93 10.92 4.72 -1.09
C PHE A 93 10.04 5.28 0.02
N LYS A 94 9.99 6.60 0.16
CA LYS A 94 9.01 7.32 0.97
C LYS A 94 7.88 7.75 0.05
N ILE A 95 6.72 7.14 0.24
CA ILE A 95 5.51 7.41 -0.52
C ILE A 95 4.73 8.49 0.21
N GLN A 96 4.52 9.64 -0.42
CA GLN A 96 3.68 10.69 0.14
C GLN A 96 2.21 10.32 -0.05
N LEU A 97 1.44 10.45 1.03
CA LEU A 97 0.04 10.04 1.12
C LEU A 97 -0.85 11.24 1.40
N GLY A 98 -2.05 11.21 0.83
CA GLY A 98 -3.16 12.00 1.33
C GLY A 98 -3.68 11.46 2.68
N PRO A 99 -4.75 12.07 3.22
CA PRO A 99 -5.39 11.57 4.43
C PRO A 99 -5.75 10.10 4.32
N LEU A 100 -5.50 9.35 5.39
CA LEU A 100 -5.91 7.96 5.49
C LEU A 100 -7.45 7.89 5.57
N VAL A 101 -8.03 7.06 4.71
CA VAL A 101 -9.47 6.83 4.63
C VAL A 101 -9.74 5.39 5.04
N GLN A 102 -10.78 5.20 5.83
CA GLN A 102 -11.28 3.86 6.16
C GLN A 102 -12.28 3.40 5.10
N LEU A 103 -12.16 2.15 4.67
CA LEU A 103 -13.14 1.50 3.81
C LEU A 103 -14.47 1.34 4.55
N PRO A 104 -15.61 1.51 3.87
CA PRO A 104 -16.92 1.26 4.47
C PRO A 104 -17.06 -0.16 5.01
N MET A 105 -16.47 -1.13 4.30
CA MET A 105 -16.43 -2.53 4.68
C MET A 105 -14.98 -3.04 4.64
N PRO A 106 -14.50 -3.70 5.71
CA PRO A 106 -13.17 -4.32 5.70
C PRO A 106 -13.15 -5.50 4.72
N ILE A 107 -12.01 -5.72 4.07
CA ILE A 107 -11.80 -6.85 3.15
C ILE A 107 -10.92 -7.89 3.87
N PRO A 108 -11.50 -8.95 4.48
CA PRO A 108 -10.76 -9.92 5.27
C PRO A 108 -9.98 -10.94 4.42
N SER A 109 -8.96 -11.55 5.04
CA SER A 109 -8.30 -12.76 4.59
C SER A 109 -8.76 -13.94 5.44
N ARG A 110 -9.65 -14.76 4.90
CA ARG A 110 -10.16 -15.95 5.62
C ARG A 110 -9.16 -17.11 5.67
N ARG A 111 -8.17 -17.10 4.78
CA ARG A 111 -7.05 -18.05 4.78
C ARG A 111 -5.75 -17.28 4.89
N TRP A 112 -4.77 -17.85 5.59
CA TRP A 112 -3.43 -17.29 5.64
C TRP A 112 -2.84 -17.27 4.22
N ARG A 113 -2.37 -16.10 3.81
CA ARG A 113 -1.71 -15.89 2.51
C ARG A 113 -0.48 -15.03 2.74
N ARG A 114 0.66 -15.49 2.23
CA ARG A 114 1.86 -14.65 2.16
C ARG A 114 1.60 -13.58 1.10
N LEU A 115 1.37 -12.36 1.56
CA LEU A 115 1.21 -11.18 0.73
C LEU A 115 2.47 -10.32 0.90
N THR A 116 3.00 -9.79 -0.19
CA THR A 116 4.06 -8.78 -0.15
C THR A 116 3.51 -7.50 -0.75
N PHE A 117 3.09 -7.59 -2.02
CA PHE A 117 2.38 -6.55 -2.75
C PHE A 117 1.35 -7.19 -3.69
N LEU A 118 0.25 -6.50 -3.95
CA LEU A 118 -0.75 -6.89 -4.94
C LEU A 118 -1.25 -5.63 -5.66
N TYR A 119 -1.21 -5.64 -6.98
CA TYR A 119 -1.93 -4.63 -7.77
C TYR A 119 -3.38 -5.04 -7.93
N THR A 120 -4.28 -4.07 -7.88
CA THR A 120 -5.70 -4.25 -8.15
C THR A 120 -6.28 -2.95 -8.69
N THR A 121 -7.57 -2.93 -9.01
CA THR A 121 -8.26 -1.72 -9.49
C THR A 121 -9.25 -1.22 -8.45
N GLY A 122 -9.65 0.05 -8.52
CA GLY A 122 -10.70 0.60 -7.67
C GLY A 122 -12.01 -0.17 -7.74
N GLY A 123 -12.41 -0.62 -8.94
CA GLY A 123 -13.63 -1.40 -9.12
C GLY A 123 -13.59 -2.75 -8.38
N ARG A 124 -12.42 -3.42 -8.38
CA ARG A 124 -12.22 -4.65 -7.61
C ARG A 124 -12.15 -4.39 -6.12
N LEU A 125 -11.50 -3.32 -5.69
CA LEU A 125 -11.41 -2.96 -4.28
C LEU A 125 -12.80 -2.70 -3.69
N LEU A 126 -13.63 -1.90 -4.36
CA LEU A 126 -14.97 -1.53 -3.89
C LEU A 126 -15.96 -2.72 -3.90
N GLY A 127 -15.77 -3.70 -4.78
CA GLY A 127 -16.61 -4.91 -4.85
C GLY A 127 -16.09 -6.12 -4.07
N ALA A 128 -14.91 -6.04 -3.47
CA ALA A 128 -14.27 -7.19 -2.84
C ALA A 128 -14.89 -7.53 -1.47
N HIS A 129 -15.14 -8.82 -1.25
CA HIS A 129 -15.61 -9.35 0.03
C HIS A 129 -14.52 -10.15 0.74
N GLU A 130 -13.46 -10.51 0.02
CA GLU A 130 -12.28 -11.21 0.53
C GLU A 130 -11.05 -10.85 -0.30
N ILE A 131 -9.84 -10.95 0.27
CA ILE A 131 -8.58 -10.60 -0.42
C ILE A 131 -8.38 -11.34 -1.75
N LYS A 132 -8.93 -12.55 -1.90
CA LYS A 132 -8.82 -13.31 -3.17
C LYS A 132 -9.51 -12.60 -4.35
N ASP A 133 -10.52 -11.76 -4.08
CA ASP A 133 -11.32 -11.06 -5.09
C ASP A 133 -10.52 -9.91 -5.73
N LEU A 134 -9.52 -9.40 -5.00
CA LEU A 134 -8.60 -8.36 -5.45
C LEU A 134 -7.59 -8.86 -6.49
N ARG A 135 -7.42 -10.17 -6.63
CA ARG A 135 -6.42 -10.74 -7.53
C ARG A 135 -6.77 -10.47 -8.98
N VAL A 136 -5.81 -9.89 -9.68
CA VAL A 136 -5.73 -9.87 -11.14
C VAL A 136 -4.77 -10.96 -11.60
N SER A 137 -5.00 -11.52 -12.78
CA SER A 137 -4.06 -12.46 -13.39
C SER A 137 -2.70 -11.79 -13.65
N SER A 138 -1.67 -12.58 -13.92
CA SER A 138 -0.36 -12.03 -14.29
C SER A 138 -0.39 -11.25 -15.61
N SER A 139 -1.25 -11.63 -16.57
CA SER A 139 -1.46 -10.86 -17.80
C SER A 139 -2.16 -9.54 -17.51
N GLN A 140 -3.25 -9.58 -16.73
CA GLN A 140 -4.00 -8.38 -16.33
C GLN A 140 -3.13 -7.41 -15.53
N THR A 141 -2.26 -7.91 -14.65
CA THR A 141 -1.27 -7.07 -13.97
C THR A 141 -0.37 -6.37 -14.98
N ARG A 142 0.14 -7.07 -15.99
CA ARG A 142 0.98 -6.44 -17.03
C ARG A 142 0.21 -5.37 -17.81
N ASP A 143 -1.03 -5.64 -18.17
CA ASP A 143 -1.87 -4.71 -18.92
C ASP A 143 -2.16 -3.43 -18.12
N LEU A 144 -2.48 -3.58 -16.82
CA LEU A 144 -2.65 -2.46 -15.90
C LEU A 144 -1.37 -1.62 -15.80
N LEU A 145 -0.22 -2.27 -15.63
CA LEU A 145 1.07 -1.59 -15.55
C LEU A 145 1.48 -0.92 -16.87
N LEU A 146 1.03 -1.42 -18.02
CA LEU A 146 1.26 -0.80 -19.31
C LEU A 146 0.38 0.45 -19.50
N ARG A 147 -0.87 0.42 -19.03
CA ARG A 147 -1.77 1.59 -19.05
C ARG A 147 -1.18 2.78 -18.27
N GLU A 148 -0.63 2.53 -17.09
CA GLU A 148 0.08 3.56 -16.31
C GLU A 148 1.26 4.21 -17.06
N ARG A 149 1.91 3.44 -17.94
CA ARG A 149 3.03 3.94 -18.74
C ARG A 149 2.55 4.79 -19.92
N GLY A 150 1.34 4.56 -20.40
CA GLY A 150 0.76 5.23 -21.57
C GLY A 150 -0.20 6.37 -21.25
N THR A 151 -0.61 6.58 -20.00
CA THR A 151 -1.68 7.54 -19.68
C THR A 151 -1.50 8.21 -18.31
N LYS A 152 -0.99 9.45 -18.34
CA LYS A 152 -1.53 10.64 -17.67
C LYS A 152 -0.66 11.84 -18.12
N PRO A 153 -1.23 12.87 -18.76
CA PRO A 153 -0.51 14.11 -19.02
C PRO A 153 -0.07 14.79 -17.71
#